data_AF-A0A3D3ZMX1-F1
#
_entry.id   AF-A0A3D3ZMX1-F1
#
_cell.length_a   1.000
_cell.length_b   1.000
_cell.length_c   1.000
_cell.angle_alpha   90.00
_cell.angle_beta   90.00
_cell.angle_gamma   90.00
#
_symmetry.space_group_name_H-M   'P 1'
#
loop_
_entity.id
_entity.type
_entity.pdbx_description
1 polymer ?
#
loop_
_entity_poly.entity_id
_entity_poly.type
_entity_poly.pdbx_seq_one_letter_code
_entity_poly.pdbx_strand_id
1 'polypeptide(L)'
;MTIIILPLGAVGILALAILFLMGRHVYQIRRIPLQEQEREQLALEHAQQMEVERLELIRERQAHDLQLAGQRHTLELRMEWERHQLDKHLALTRISADQKGHYPYMVHPEQGYQALPNVNMRQLAAARQDEDTEDTGRAIPSLVRYEDVKASIPQGHALVGISERGLETREDSIRALVWVVGGSGVGKTNSVSLRVDDDYERGHRFLGIDPHAFKSDSLTNALRGYASRFLLPLAQRLEDINQVLDTFLIEFERRKAGGAWQYPITLVVDEVGSMVSDIDKEEPLESDVSRKLKTVARICGQESRGFQMVGIFISQDAAGLSWLRKRALMVLAHQVMMWSERILVCNNNTTIAREMDTWPIGRTLAYGMAFSSGPIVVQQPIFRSRIVEANIPNLADNPFTPGRTIVNAVNSVETPSQAAPLRLVNDTESEGLDAQKEKDTSSVGNDVRGIIVRMHRAGDSLKKISDTVGLNGRKYPLFMAVCNELGMKKEKEA
;
A
#
# COMPACT_ATOMS: atom_id res chain seq x y z
N MET A 1 -34.61 -96.01 -6.12
CA MET A 1 -33.86 -95.79 -4.86
C MET A 1 -33.34 -94.38 -4.89
N THR A 2 -33.97 -93.47 -4.13
CA THR A 2 -33.60 -92.05 -4.09
C THR A 2 -33.09 -91.78 -2.68
N ILE A 3 -31.77 -91.64 -2.54
CA ILE A 3 -31.09 -91.40 -1.27
C ILE A 3 -31.24 -89.92 -0.93
N ILE A 4 -31.92 -89.64 0.18
CA ILE A 4 -32.06 -88.30 0.76
C ILE A 4 -30.78 -88.03 1.56
N ILE A 5 -29.92 -87.17 1.04
CA ILE A 5 -28.76 -86.64 1.77
C ILE A 5 -29.22 -85.39 2.52
N LEU A 6 -29.41 -85.53 3.84
CA LEU A 6 -29.68 -84.42 4.76
C LEU A 6 -28.45 -83.52 4.91
N PRO A 7 -28.58 -82.18 4.94
CA PRO A 7 -27.43 -81.28 4.94
C PRO A 7 -26.90 -81.06 6.36
N LEU A 8 -25.92 -81.87 6.75
CA LEU A 8 -25.06 -81.65 7.93
C LEU A 8 -24.36 -80.27 7.96
N GLY A 9 -24.30 -79.56 6.81
CA GLY A 9 -23.67 -78.24 6.71
C GLY A 9 -24.40 -77.12 7.45
N ALA A 10 -25.73 -77.18 7.60
CA ALA A 10 -26.49 -76.07 8.19
C ALA A 10 -26.26 -75.91 9.70
N VAL A 11 -26.05 -77.02 10.42
CA VAL A 11 -25.82 -77.00 11.88
C VAL A 11 -24.45 -76.43 12.23
N GLY A 12 -23.42 -76.72 11.41
CA GLY A 12 -22.08 -76.18 11.61
C GLY A 12 -21.99 -74.65 11.44
N ILE A 13 -22.72 -74.10 10.46
CA ILE A 13 -22.75 -72.66 10.20
C ILE A 13 -23.41 -71.91 11.37
N LEU A 14 -24.50 -72.46 11.93
CA LEU A 14 -25.21 -71.84 13.05
C LEU A 14 -24.34 -71.80 14.33
N ALA A 15 -23.60 -72.87 14.61
CA ALA A 15 -22.71 -72.92 15.77
C ALA A 15 -21.56 -71.89 15.69
N LEU A 16 -20.98 -71.72 14.50
CA LEU A 16 -19.94 -70.70 14.27
C LEU A 16 -20.48 -69.27 14.41
N ALA A 17 -21.71 -69.01 13.94
CA ALA A 17 -22.35 -67.70 14.09
C ALA A 17 -22.58 -67.34 15.56
N ILE A 18 -23.01 -68.30 16.39
CA ILE A 18 -23.23 -68.09 17.83
C ILE A 18 -21.91 -67.81 18.56
N LEU A 19 -20.85 -68.58 18.25
CA LEU A 19 -19.52 -68.35 18.84
C LEU A 19 -18.95 -66.97 18.46
N PHE A 20 -19.15 -66.53 17.22
CA PHE A 20 -18.73 -65.21 16.78
C PHE A 20 -19.47 -64.08 17.53
N LEU A 21 -20.78 -64.22 17.73
CA LEU A 21 -21.58 -63.24 18.47
C LEU A 21 -21.17 -63.17 19.95
N MET A 22 -20.92 -64.30 20.60
CA MET A 22 -20.44 -64.31 21.99
C MET A 22 -19.04 -63.70 22.11
N GLY A 23 -18.12 -64.01 21.18
CA GLY A 23 -16.79 -63.42 21.14
C GLY A 23 -16.85 -61.89 20.97
N ARG A 24 -17.73 -61.41 20.09
CA ARG A 24 -17.96 -59.97 19.88
C ARG A 24 -18.51 -59.29 21.14
N HIS A 25 -19.45 -59.93 21.84
CA HIS A 25 -20.06 -59.34 23.05
C HIS A 25 -19.07 -59.26 24.22
N VAL A 26 -18.23 -60.27 24.42
CA VAL A 26 -17.17 -60.26 25.45
C VAL A 26 -16.09 -59.23 25.11
N TYR A 27 -15.73 -59.11 23.83
CA TYR A 27 -14.78 -58.08 23.37
C TYR A 27 -15.33 -56.66 23.60
N GLN A 28 -16.63 -56.42 23.35
CA GLN A 28 -17.24 -55.12 23.62
C GLN A 28 -17.26 -54.77 25.11
N ILE A 29 -17.62 -55.70 26.01
CA ILE A 29 -17.66 -55.43 27.46
C ILE A 29 -16.25 -55.15 28.00
N ARG A 30 -15.21 -55.86 27.55
CA ARG A 30 -13.83 -55.64 28.02
C ARG A 30 -13.19 -54.35 27.51
N ARG A 31 -13.72 -53.71 26.47
CA ARG A 31 -13.16 -52.47 25.89
C ARG A 31 -13.71 -51.19 26.54
N ILE A 32 -14.82 -51.29 27.30
CA ILE A 32 -15.47 -50.14 27.93
C ILE A 32 -14.66 -49.54 29.11
N PRO A 33 -14.02 -50.29 30.02
CA PRO A 33 -13.37 -49.67 31.20
C PRO A 33 -12.04 -48.95 30.90
N LEU A 34 -11.37 -49.24 29.79
CA LEU A 34 -10.15 -48.52 29.39
C LEU A 34 -10.46 -47.12 28.81
N GLN A 35 -11.66 -46.93 28.24
CA GLN A 35 -12.04 -45.65 27.66
C GLN A 35 -12.39 -44.57 28.71
N GLU A 36 -12.78 -44.95 29.93
CA GLU A 36 -13.10 -43.97 30.97
C GLU A 36 -11.83 -43.32 31.55
N GLN A 37 -10.79 -44.12 31.84
CA GLN A 37 -9.52 -43.57 32.34
C GLN A 37 -8.81 -42.68 31.30
N GLU A 38 -8.83 -43.06 30.02
CA GLU A 38 -8.29 -42.21 28.94
C GLU A 38 -9.09 -40.91 28.79
N ARG A 39 -10.41 -40.94 28.96
CA ARG A 39 -11.26 -39.73 28.94
C ARG A 39 -10.98 -38.81 30.13
N GLU A 40 -10.78 -39.37 31.32
CA GLU A 40 -10.42 -38.60 32.51
C GLU A 40 -9.04 -37.95 32.36
N GLN A 41 -8.05 -38.68 31.81
CA GLN A 41 -6.73 -38.13 31.51
C GLN A 41 -6.80 -37.01 30.48
N LEU A 42 -7.51 -37.21 29.36
CA LEU A 42 -7.71 -36.18 28.35
C LEU A 42 -8.44 -34.95 28.90
N ALA A 43 -9.44 -35.14 29.78
CA ALA A 43 -10.13 -34.04 30.43
C ALA A 43 -9.21 -33.25 31.37
N LEU A 44 -8.33 -33.94 32.11
CA LEU A 44 -7.34 -33.31 32.98
C LEU A 44 -6.31 -32.50 32.16
N GLU A 45 -5.80 -33.06 31.06
CA GLU A 45 -4.86 -32.38 30.16
C GLU A 45 -5.49 -31.14 29.52
N HIS A 46 -6.73 -31.27 29.04
CA HIS A 46 -7.48 -30.13 28.49
C HIS A 46 -7.73 -29.04 29.55
N ALA A 47 -8.05 -29.42 30.79
CA ALA A 47 -8.21 -28.48 31.89
C ALA A 47 -6.89 -27.74 32.22
N GLN A 48 -5.75 -28.44 32.18
CA GLN A 48 -4.43 -27.83 32.38
C GLN A 48 -4.07 -26.88 31.24
N GLN A 49 -4.35 -27.24 29.99
CA GLN A 49 -4.12 -26.38 28.83
C GLN A 49 -4.95 -25.09 28.92
N MET A 50 -6.24 -25.20 29.28
CA MET A 50 -7.11 -24.03 29.46
C MET A 50 -6.60 -23.10 30.57
N GLU A 51 -6.03 -23.63 31.66
CA GLU A 51 -5.48 -22.80 32.73
C GLU A 51 -4.19 -22.10 32.31
N VAL A 52 -3.35 -22.73 31.50
CA VAL A 52 -2.16 -22.09 30.91
C VAL A 52 -2.56 -20.96 29.96
N GLU A 53 -3.50 -21.21 29.06
CA GLU A 53 -4.01 -20.20 28.12
C GLU A 53 -4.64 -19.01 28.87
N ARG A 54 -5.39 -19.28 29.94
CA ARG A 54 -5.97 -18.25 30.80
C ARG A 54 -4.88 -17.39 31.47
N LEU A 55 -3.81 -18.00 31.96
CA LEU A 55 -2.70 -17.28 32.58
C LEU A 55 -1.91 -16.44 31.56
N GLU A 56 -1.74 -16.93 30.33
CA GLU A 56 -1.14 -16.16 29.23
C GLU A 56 -1.99 -14.94 28.89
N LEU A 57 -3.30 -15.09 28.74
CA LEU A 57 -4.21 -13.99 28.45
C LEU A 57 -4.22 -12.92 29.56
N ILE A 58 -4.10 -13.34 30.82
CA ILE A 58 -3.94 -12.41 31.95
C ILE A 58 -2.63 -11.62 31.85
N ARG A 59 -1.52 -12.26 31.50
CA ARG A 59 -0.21 -11.59 31.33
C ARG A 59 -0.22 -10.62 30.17
N GLU A 60 -0.81 -10.99 29.04
CA GLU A 60 -0.95 -10.12 27.87
C GLU A 60 -1.79 -8.89 28.21
N ARG A 61 -2.90 -9.07 28.92
CA ARG A 61 -3.73 -7.96 29.39
C ARG A 61 -2.98 -7.02 30.33
N GLN A 62 -2.20 -7.56 31.28
CA GLN A 62 -1.37 -6.75 32.17
C GLN A 62 -0.29 -5.97 31.41
N ALA A 63 0.36 -6.60 30.42
CA ALA A 63 1.37 -5.94 29.59
C ALA A 63 0.76 -4.79 28.76
N HIS A 64 -0.42 -5.02 28.17
CA HIS A 64 -1.17 -4.02 27.43
C HIS A 64 -1.60 -2.85 28.33
N ASP A 65 -2.10 -3.12 29.54
CA ASP A 65 -2.50 -2.08 30.49
C ASP A 65 -1.30 -1.23 30.95
N LEU A 66 -0.13 -1.85 31.15
CA LEU A 66 1.12 -1.13 31.43
C LEU A 66 1.57 -0.25 30.25
N GLN A 67 1.43 -0.73 29.03
CA GLN A 67 1.75 0.04 27.82
C GLN A 67 0.83 1.26 27.67
N LEU A 68 -0.48 1.09 27.88
CA LEU A 68 -1.45 2.18 27.87
C LEU A 68 -1.17 3.21 28.97
N ALA A 69 -0.78 2.76 30.18
CA ALA A 69 -0.39 3.66 31.26
C ALA A 69 0.84 4.50 30.90
N GLY A 70 1.86 3.89 30.28
CA GLY A 70 3.04 4.61 29.79
C GLY A 70 2.73 5.64 28.70
N GLN A 71 1.83 5.31 27.77
CA GLN A 71 1.37 6.25 26.74
C GLN A 71 0.61 7.43 27.35
N ARG A 72 -0.29 7.18 28.30
CA ARG A 72 -1.03 8.25 29.02
C ARG A 72 -0.09 9.19 29.76
N HIS A 73 0.88 8.65 30.49
CA HIS A 73 1.85 9.46 31.21
C HIS A 73 2.71 10.33 30.27
N THR A 74 3.12 9.79 29.13
CA THR A 74 3.87 10.54 28.11
C THR A 74 3.05 11.69 27.53
N LEU A 75 1.75 11.47 27.31
CA LEU A 75 0.82 12.49 26.80
C LEU A 75 0.56 13.57 27.85
N GLU A 76 0.41 13.20 29.13
CA GLU A 76 0.30 14.13 30.26
C GLU A 76 1.52 15.07 30.35
N LEU A 77 2.74 14.52 30.33
CA LEU A 77 3.97 15.31 30.35
C LEU A 77 4.06 16.28 29.16
N ARG A 78 3.60 15.86 27.98
CA ARG A 78 3.55 16.73 26.80
C ARG A 78 2.55 17.88 26.98
N MET A 79 1.36 17.61 27.51
CA MET A 79 0.37 18.65 27.79
C MET A 79 0.85 19.64 28.85
N GLU A 80 1.53 19.16 29.90
CA GLU A 80 2.15 20.03 30.92
C GLU A 80 3.23 20.93 30.32
N TRP A 81 4.07 20.38 29.45
CA TRP A 81 5.08 21.17 28.75
C TRP A 81 4.45 22.23 27.83
N GLU A 82 3.42 21.89 27.07
CA GLU A 82 2.69 22.83 26.21
C GLU A 82 2.00 23.93 27.03
N ARG A 83 1.39 23.59 28.18
CA ARG A 83 0.85 24.58 29.13
C ARG A 83 1.93 25.52 29.65
N HIS A 84 3.09 24.99 30.03
CA HIS A 84 4.20 25.80 30.50
C HIS A 84 4.72 26.76 29.42
N GLN A 85 4.80 26.32 28.16
CA GLN A 85 5.16 27.20 27.04
C GLN A 85 4.11 28.30 26.80
N LEU A 86 2.82 27.96 26.90
CA LEU A 86 1.74 28.92 26.77
C LEU A 86 1.76 29.95 27.89
N ASP A 87 1.94 29.53 29.15
CA ASP A 87 2.05 30.43 30.29
C ASP A 87 3.25 31.36 30.15
N LYS A 88 4.40 30.84 29.68
CA LYS A 88 5.57 31.66 29.35
C LYS A 88 5.23 32.69 28.26
N HIS A 89 4.51 32.30 27.21
CA HIS A 89 4.09 33.21 26.14
C HIS A 89 3.08 34.28 26.62
N LEU A 90 2.12 33.89 27.46
CA LEU A 90 1.12 34.80 28.03
C LEU A 90 1.75 35.79 29.02
N ALA A 91 2.72 35.36 29.82
CA ALA A 91 3.47 36.25 30.70
C ALA A 91 4.23 37.33 29.90
N LEU A 92 4.72 36.99 28.71
CA LEU A 92 5.44 37.91 27.83
C LEU A 92 4.54 38.91 27.11
N THR A 93 3.35 38.47 26.72
CA THR A 93 2.38 39.31 25.99
C THR A 93 1.59 40.25 26.90
N ARG A 94 1.59 40.01 28.22
CA ARG A 94 1.02 40.94 29.23
C ARG A 94 1.94 42.11 29.58
N ILE A 95 3.15 42.16 29.03
CA ILE A 95 4.03 43.31 29.18
C ILE A 95 3.56 44.37 28.18
N SER A 96 3.04 45.50 28.69
CA SER A 96 2.66 46.64 27.86
C SER A 96 3.84 47.07 27.00
N ALA A 97 3.61 47.25 25.70
CA ALA A 97 4.60 47.86 24.82
C ALA A 97 5.02 49.24 25.37
N ASP A 98 6.27 49.62 25.13
CA ASP A 98 6.72 50.97 25.46
C ASP A 98 5.93 52.03 24.65
N GLN A 99 6.13 53.31 24.95
CA GLN A 99 5.44 54.41 24.26
C GLN A 99 5.69 54.46 22.74
N LYS A 100 6.62 53.65 22.20
CA LYS A 100 6.94 53.55 20.78
C LYS A 100 6.41 52.26 20.13
N GLY A 101 5.69 51.43 20.88
CA GLY A 101 5.14 50.17 20.39
C GLY A 101 6.12 48.99 20.40
N HIS A 102 7.26 49.10 21.07
CA HIS A 102 8.21 48.00 21.22
C HIS A 102 7.91 47.18 22.47
N TYR A 103 7.81 45.87 22.31
CA TYR A 103 7.82 44.93 23.42
C TYR A 103 9.27 44.71 23.88
N PRO A 104 9.55 44.67 25.19
CA PRO A 104 10.91 44.45 25.68
C PRO A 104 11.44 43.11 25.19
N TYR A 105 12.55 43.14 24.46
CA TYR A 105 13.27 41.95 24.02
C TYR A 105 13.80 41.19 25.24
N MET A 106 13.42 39.91 25.37
CA MET A 106 14.00 39.04 26.38
C MET A 106 15.47 38.77 26.05
N VAL A 107 16.36 39.43 26.78
CA VAL A 107 17.74 38.98 26.92
C VAL A 107 17.72 37.83 27.92
N HIS A 108 17.93 36.60 27.47
CA HIS A 108 18.31 35.50 28.36
C HIS A 108 19.68 35.86 28.95
N PRO A 109 19.85 36.01 30.29
CA PRO A 109 21.10 36.53 30.87
C PRO A 109 22.32 35.62 30.64
N GLU A 110 22.12 34.37 30.22
CA GLU A 110 23.19 33.39 30.02
C GLU A 110 23.42 32.99 28.55
N GLN A 111 22.66 33.52 27.61
CA GLN A 111 22.85 33.24 26.19
C GLN A 111 22.97 34.57 25.45
N GLY A 112 24.23 34.99 25.26
CA GLY A 112 24.56 36.16 24.47
C GLY A 112 23.83 36.15 23.13
N TYR A 113 23.33 37.33 22.75
CA TYR A 113 22.62 37.68 21.52
C TYR A 113 22.83 36.68 20.36
N GLN A 114 21.99 35.64 20.29
CA GLN A 114 21.71 35.01 19.01
C GLN A 114 20.56 35.79 18.39
N ALA A 115 20.92 36.74 17.53
CA ALA A 115 20.01 37.23 16.53
C ALA A 115 19.43 36.00 15.81
N LEU A 116 18.10 35.85 15.84
CA LEU A 116 17.42 34.90 14.97
C LEU A 116 17.97 35.14 13.56
N PRO A 117 18.49 34.10 12.87
CA PRO A 117 19.05 34.30 11.55
C PRO A 117 17.92 34.78 10.66
N ASN A 118 17.97 36.06 10.31
CA ASN A 118 17.25 36.59 9.18
C ASN A 118 17.83 35.82 7.99
N VAL A 119 17.14 34.76 7.56
CA VAL A 119 17.50 33.98 6.37
C VAL A 119 17.31 34.91 5.19
N ASN A 120 18.36 35.67 4.93
CA ASN A 120 18.45 36.61 3.82
C ASN A 120 18.53 35.73 2.56
N MET A 121 17.46 35.67 1.76
CA MET A 121 17.39 34.81 0.56
C MET A 121 18.59 34.97 -0.39
N ARG A 122 19.30 36.11 -0.33
CA ARG A 122 20.56 36.32 -1.07
C ARG A 122 21.73 35.45 -0.61
N GLN A 123 21.77 35.01 0.65
CA GLN A 123 22.83 34.11 1.15
C GLN A 123 22.62 32.66 0.70
N LEU A 124 21.37 32.20 0.54
CA LEU A 124 21.06 30.89 -0.07
C LEU A 124 21.40 30.85 -1.56
N ALA A 125 21.27 31.98 -2.27
CA ALA A 125 21.69 32.08 -3.67
C ALA A 125 23.21 32.23 -3.84
N ALA A 126 23.90 32.92 -2.91
CA ALA A 126 25.35 33.06 -2.93
C ALA A 126 26.09 31.77 -2.53
N ALA A 127 25.51 30.96 -1.63
CA ALA A 127 26.08 29.66 -1.24
C ALA A 127 26.10 28.61 -2.36
N ARG A 128 25.51 28.88 -3.53
CA ARG A 128 25.62 28.02 -4.74
C ARG A 128 26.87 28.29 -5.58
N GLN A 129 27.61 29.38 -5.35
CA GLN A 129 28.78 29.72 -6.15
C GLN A 129 30.13 29.28 -5.55
N ASP A 130 30.14 28.76 -4.31
CA ASP A 130 31.36 28.27 -3.63
C ASP A 130 31.39 26.72 -3.49
N GLU A 131 30.66 25.98 -4.34
CA GLU A 131 30.50 24.50 -4.28
C GLU A 131 31.70 23.69 -4.84
N ASP A 132 32.94 24.09 -4.53
CA ASP A 132 34.12 23.19 -4.62
C ASP A 132 34.73 22.90 -3.23
N THR A 133 34.06 23.31 -2.15
CA THR A 133 34.48 22.96 -0.79
C THR A 133 33.84 21.66 -0.34
N GLU A 134 34.72 20.76 0.11
CA GLU A 134 34.52 19.39 0.58
C GLU A 134 33.12 19.05 1.11
N ASP A 135 32.57 17.99 0.50
CA ASP A 135 31.29 17.29 0.72
C ASP A 135 31.13 16.80 2.18
N THR A 136 30.97 17.74 3.10
CA THR A 136 30.52 17.47 4.46
C THR A 136 29.02 17.19 4.37
N GLY A 137 28.68 15.90 4.19
CA GLY A 137 27.33 15.40 3.97
C GLY A 137 26.29 16.13 4.83
N ARG A 138 25.51 17.01 4.19
CA ARG A 138 24.46 17.77 4.86
C ARG A 138 23.33 16.82 5.22
N ALA A 139 23.03 16.68 6.50
CA ALA A 139 21.92 15.85 6.94
C ALA A 139 20.58 16.34 6.35
N ILE A 140 19.76 15.40 5.87
CA ILE A 140 18.40 15.71 5.40
C ILE A 140 17.58 16.33 6.55
N PRO A 141 16.98 17.51 6.37
CA PRO A 141 16.17 18.13 7.42
C PRO A 141 15.01 17.22 7.86
N SER A 142 14.66 17.27 9.13
CA SER A 142 13.52 16.53 9.68
C SER A 142 12.19 17.30 9.55
N LEU A 143 12.27 18.63 9.46
CA LEU A 143 11.11 19.51 9.39
C LEU A 143 11.36 20.61 8.37
N VAL A 144 10.50 20.66 7.35
CA VAL A 144 10.46 21.72 6.33
C VAL A 144 9.00 22.03 6.09
N ARG A 145 8.58 23.29 6.03
CA ARG A 145 7.20 23.62 5.68
C ARG A 145 7.05 23.76 4.18
N TYR A 146 5.90 23.37 3.64
CA TYR A 146 5.66 23.49 2.21
C TYR A 146 5.72 24.95 1.75
N GLU A 147 5.19 25.87 2.55
CA GLU A 147 5.18 27.30 2.24
C GLU A 147 6.59 27.88 2.03
N ASP A 148 7.60 27.35 2.73
CA ASP A 148 8.97 27.83 2.67
C ASP A 148 9.68 27.43 1.37
N VAL A 149 9.24 26.32 0.74
CA VAL A 149 9.87 25.77 -0.47
C VAL A 149 9.04 25.98 -1.73
N LYS A 150 7.74 26.27 -1.61
CA LYS A 150 6.80 26.35 -2.73
C LYS A 150 7.26 27.29 -3.85
N ALA A 151 7.72 28.49 -3.49
CA ALA A 151 8.19 29.48 -4.46
C ALA A 151 9.48 29.06 -5.21
N SER A 152 10.19 28.06 -4.70
CA SER A 152 11.42 27.53 -5.31
C SER A 152 11.17 26.37 -6.28
N ILE A 153 9.92 25.86 -6.36
CA ILE A 153 9.57 24.77 -7.28
C ILE A 153 9.44 25.37 -8.69
N PRO A 154 10.24 24.91 -9.67
CA PRO A 154 10.14 25.41 -11.03
C PRO A 154 8.75 25.16 -11.64
N GLN A 155 8.31 26.05 -12.53
CA GLN A 155 7.09 25.82 -13.30
C GLN A 155 7.23 24.57 -14.16
N GLY A 156 6.18 23.75 -14.24
CA GLY A 156 6.23 22.49 -14.99
C GLY A 156 6.95 21.35 -14.26
N HIS A 157 7.34 21.55 -13.00
CA HIS A 157 7.97 20.53 -12.17
C HIS A 157 7.07 20.09 -11.01
N ALA A 158 7.22 18.81 -10.65
CA ALA A 158 6.64 18.19 -9.48
C ALA A 158 7.67 18.15 -8.34
N LEU A 159 7.21 18.45 -7.12
CA LEU A 159 8.01 18.27 -5.92
C LEU A 159 8.19 16.78 -5.62
N VAL A 160 9.45 16.35 -5.53
CA VAL A 160 9.79 15.02 -5.02
C VAL A 160 9.96 15.09 -3.50
N GLY A 161 10.73 16.05 -2.98
CA GLY A 161 10.95 16.27 -1.55
C GLY A 161 12.22 17.10 -1.30
N ILE A 162 12.74 17.09 -0.06
CA ILE A 162 14.03 17.72 0.28
C ILE A 162 15.06 16.62 0.57
N SER A 163 16.13 16.53 -0.23
CA SER A 163 17.27 15.64 -0.01
C SER A 163 18.42 16.36 0.71
N GLU A 164 19.55 15.69 0.88
CA GLU A 164 20.81 16.28 1.35
C GLU A 164 21.30 17.40 0.43
N ARG A 165 20.95 17.32 -0.86
CA ARG A 165 21.28 18.31 -1.90
C ARG A 165 20.27 19.47 -1.94
N GLY A 166 19.25 19.45 -1.08
CA GLY A 166 18.20 20.46 -1.03
C GLY A 166 16.94 20.04 -1.77
N LEU A 167 16.30 20.99 -2.48
CA LEU A 167 14.99 20.78 -3.10
C LEU A 167 15.08 19.84 -4.31
N GLU A 168 14.50 18.65 -4.21
CA GLU A 168 14.38 17.69 -5.30
C GLU A 168 13.09 17.90 -6.07
N THR A 169 13.22 18.19 -7.36
CA THR A 169 12.08 18.29 -8.29
C THR A 169 12.33 17.46 -9.53
N ARG A 170 11.26 17.14 -10.26
CA ARG A 170 11.29 16.43 -11.54
C ARG A 170 10.23 17.01 -12.46
N GLU A 171 10.29 16.69 -13.75
CA GLU A 171 9.25 17.11 -14.71
C GLU A 171 7.86 16.64 -14.29
N ASP A 172 6.83 17.43 -14.59
CA ASP A 172 5.44 17.14 -14.24
C ASP A 172 4.92 15.79 -14.74
N SER A 173 5.53 15.25 -15.80
CA SER A 173 5.18 13.95 -16.37
C SER A 173 5.26 12.81 -15.36
N ILE A 174 6.09 12.94 -14.30
CA ILE A 174 6.22 11.92 -13.26
C ILE A 174 4.98 11.80 -12.37
N ARG A 175 4.10 12.81 -12.38
CA ARG A 175 2.88 12.84 -11.58
C ARG A 175 1.80 11.91 -12.12
N ALA A 176 1.88 11.48 -13.38
CA ALA A 176 0.77 10.78 -14.03
C ALA A 176 0.31 9.53 -13.26
N LEU A 177 1.23 8.83 -12.60
CA LEU A 177 0.93 7.79 -11.62
C LEU A 177 1.86 7.92 -10.41
N VAL A 178 1.30 8.36 -9.29
CA VAL A 178 1.99 8.39 -7.99
C VAL A 178 1.45 7.29 -7.08
N TRP A 179 2.33 6.50 -6.50
CA TRP A 179 1.99 5.55 -5.45
C TRP A 179 2.62 5.98 -4.12
N VAL A 180 1.80 6.19 -3.10
CA VAL A 180 2.22 6.54 -1.74
C VAL A 180 1.97 5.34 -0.83
N VAL A 181 3.02 4.79 -0.24
CA VAL A 181 2.94 3.58 0.60
C VAL A 181 3.58 3.83 1.95
N GLY A 182 3.07 3.22 3.02
CA GLY A 182 3.57 3.42 4.38
C GLY A 182 2.59 3.02 5.47
N GLY A 183 3.09 2.81 6.69
CA GLY A 183 2.27 2.50 7.86
C GLY A 183 1.29 3.62 8.26
N SER A 184 0.44 3.36 9.26
CA SER A 184 -0.43 4.41 9.81
C SER A 184 0.38 5.54 10.49
N GLY A 185 -0.06 6.79 10.39
CA GLY A 185 0.57 7.93 11.08
C GLY A 185 1.93 8.43 10.54
N VAL A 186 2.47 7.84 9.47
CA VAL A 186 3.83 8.16 8.96
C VAL A 186 3.90 9.37 8.00
N GLY A 187 2.78 10.04 7.76
CA GLY A 187 2.70 11.24 6.92
C GLY A 187 2.19 11.03 5.49
N LYS A 188 1.60 9.87 5.15
CA LYS A 188 1.01 9.62 3.81
C LYS A 188 -0.01 10.68 3.42
N THR A 189 -0.99 10.95 4.29
CA THR A 189 -2.07 11.92 4.07
C THR A 189 -1.53 13.32 3.82
N ASN A 190 -0.45 13.71 4.50
CA ASN A 190 0.26 14.98 4.28
C ASN A 190 0.86 15.04 2.86
N SER A 191 1.59 13.99 2.46
CA SER A 191 2.18 13.89 1.12
C SER A 191 1.10 14.00 0.04
N VAL A 192 -0.02 13.30 0.20
CA VAL A 192 -1.13 13.32 -0.76
C VAL A 192 -1.81 14.69 -0.79
N SER A 193 -2.10 15.28 0.36
CA SER A 193 -2.76 16.60 0.46
C SER A 193 -1.93 17.70 -0.22
N LEU A 194 -0.60 17.64 -0.11
CA LEU A 194 0.31 18.53 -0.85
C LEU A 194 0.13 18.37 -2.36
N ARG A 195 0.09 17.14 -2.89
CA ARG A 195 -0.08 16.91 -4.33
C ARG A 195 -1.45 17.34 -4.82
N VAL A 196 -2.49 17.17 -3.99
CA VAL A 196 -3.85 17.66 -4.29
C VAL A 196 -3.87 19.19 -4.33
N ASP A 197 -3.18 19.90 -3.43
CA ASP A 197 -3.03 21.37 -3.48
C ASP A 197 -2.35 21.82 -4.78
N ASP A 198 -1.27 21.13 -5.18
CA ASP A 198 -0.57 21.42 -6.43
C ASP A 198 -1.45 21.19 -7.66
N ASP A 199 -2.19 20.09 -7.70
CA ASP A 199 -3.13 19.80 -8.79
C ASP A 199 -4.29 20.81 -8.79
N TYR A 200 -4.75 21.23 -7.61
CA TYR A 200 -5.80 22.25 -7.45
C TYR A 200 -5.38 23.57 -8.07
N GLU A 201 -4.16 24.05 -7.78
CA GLU A 201 -3.62 25.30 -8.32
C GLU A 201 -3.42 25.24 -9.84
N ARG A 202 -3.26 24.03 -10.39
CA ARG A 202 -3.19 23.78 -11.84
C ARG A 202 -4.56 23.61 -12.50
N GLY A 203 -5.64 23.81 -11.75
CA GLY A 203 -7.00 23.74 -12.26
C GLY A 203 -7.55 22.32 -12.44
N HIS A 204 -6.96 21.32 -11.77
CA HIS A 204 -7.49 19.96 -11.80
C HIS A 204 -8.88 19.88 -11.17
N ARG A 205 -9.64 18.92 -11.70
CA ARG A 205 -10.83 18.37 -11.04
C ARG A 205 -10.51 17.02 -10.44
N PHE A 206 -11.23 16.66 -9.38
CA PHE A 206 -10.91 15.47 -8.62
C PHE A 206 -11.99 14.41 -8.73
N LEU A 207 -11.55 13.17 -8.71
CA LEU A 207 -12.33 12.00 -8.38
C LEU A 207 -11.67 11.38 -7.14
N GLY A 208 -12.47 10.93 -6.17
CA GLY A 208 -11.94 10.45 -4.89
C GLY A 208 -12.58 9.15 -4.46
N ILE A 209 -11.77 8.22 -3.99
CA ILE A 209 -12.16 6.97 -3.35
C ILE A 209 -11.51 6.94 -1.97
N ASP A 210 -12.33 6.79 -0.93
CA ASP A 210 -11.88 6.68 0.46
C ASP A 210 -12.82 5.72 1.23
N PRO A 211 -12.54 4.41 1.23
CA PRO A 211 -13.33 3.43 1.98
C PRO A 211 -13.22 3.61 3.50
N HIS A 212 -12.33 4.48 3.98
CA HIS A 212 -12.08 4.74 5.39
C HIS A 212 -12.47 6.15 5.82
N ALA A 213 -13.35 6.80 5.06
CA ALA A 213 -13.84 8.15 5.33
C ALA A 213 -14.39 8.37 6.75
N PHE A 214 -14.86 7.30 7.41
CA PHE A 214 -15.37 7.32 8.78
C PHE A 214 -14.30 7.63 9.85
N LYS A 215 -13.00 7.46 9.55
CA LYS A 215 -11.92 7.78 10.48
C LYS A 215 -11.71 9.30 10.56
N SER A 216 -11.31 9.82 11.72
CA SER A 216 -11.08 11.25 11.91
C SER A 216 -9.89 11.77 11.09
N ASP A 217 -8.88 10.93 10.89
CA ASP A 217 -7.68 11.17 10.09
C ASP A 217 -7.79 10.71 8.63
N SER A 218 -9.02 10.43 8.16
CA SER A 218 -9.29 9.98 6.79
C SER A 218 -8.86 10.99 5.73
N LEU A 219 -8.58 10.48 4.53
CA LEU A 219 -8.29 11.31 3.37
C LEU A 219 -9.44 12.29 3.09
N THR A 220 -10.69 11.86 3.26
CA THR A 220 -11.88 12.69 3.11
C THR A 220 -11.83 13.95 3.98
N ASN A 221 -11.41 13.83 5.24
CA ASN A 221 -11.28 14.97 6.13
C ASN A 221 -10.13 15.89 5.72
N ALA A 222 -9.00 15.32 5.31
CA ALA A 222 -7.83 16.07 4.85
C ALA A 222 -8.09 16.87 3.56
N LEU A 223 -8.96 16.35 2.68
CA LEU A 223 -9.31 16.94 1.39
C LEU A 223 -10.61 17.75 1.39
N ARG A 224 -11.27 17.89 2.55
CA ARG A 224 -12.56 18.60 2.67
C ARG A 224 -12.52 20.03 2.12
N GLY A 225 -11.39 20.73 2.27
CA GLY A 225 -11.19 22.06 1.71
C GLY A 225 -11.36 22.11 0.19
N TYR A 226 -11.16 21.01 -0.52
CA TYR A 226 -11.25 20.93 -1.98
C TYR A 226 -12.58 20.35 -2.49
N ALA A 227 -13.58 20.17 -1.62
CA ALA A 227 -14.84 19.49 -1.96
C ALA A 227 -15.52 20.05 -3.23
N SER A 228 -15.47 21.36 -3.45
CA SER A 228 -16.05 22.02 -4.64
C SER A 228 -15.36 21.70 -5.96
N ARG A 229 -14.21 21.03 -5.93
CA ARG A 229 -13.45 20.60 -7.11
C ARG A 229 -13.66 19.13 -7.47
N PHE A 230 -14.31 18.36 -6.61
CA PHE A 230 -14.64 16.98 -6.92
C PHE A 230 -15.80 16.90 -7.91
N LEU A 231 -15.65 16.05 -8.94
CA LEU A 231 -16.66 15.83 -9.98
C LEU A 231 -17.84 14.99 -9.47
N LEU A 232 -17.57 14.13 -8.49
CA LEU A 232 -18.50 13.29 -7.76
C LEU A 232 -18.14 13.35 -6.27
N PRO A 233 -19.09 13.12 -5.33
CA PRO A 233 -18.76 12.94 -3.92
C PRO A 233 -17.66 11.88 -3.72
N LEU A 234 -16.82 12.03 -2.70
CA LEU A 234 -15.81 11.01 -2.40
C LEU A 234 -16.51 9.67 -2.14
N ALA A 235 -16.17 8.68 -2.93
CA ALA A 235 -16.79 7.37 -2.90
C ALA A 235 -16.31 6.56 -1.69
N GLN A 236 -17.26 6.01 -0.94
CA GLN A 236 -17.01 5.21 0.27
C GLN A 236 -17.53 3.78 0.13
N ARG A 237 -18.64 3.62 -0.61
CA ARG A 237 -19.29 2.34 -0.87
C ARG A 237 -18.86 1.78 -2.21
N LEU A 238 -18.96 0.46 -2.35
CA LEU A 238 -18.46 -0.25 -3.52
C LEU A 238 -19.14 0.21 -4.82
N GLU A 239 -20.43 0.53 -4.79
CA GLU A 239 -21.18 1.05 -5.94
C GLU A 239 -20.67 2.43 -6.37
N ASP A 240 -20.45 3.33 -5.40
CA ASP A 240 -19.92 4.67 -5.64
C ASP A 240 -18.48 4.60 -6.18
N ILE A 241 -17.68 3.67 -5.63
CA ILE A 241 -16.30 3.41 -6.08
C ILE A 241 -16.33 2.95 -7.54
N ASN A 242 -17.21 2.02 -7.87
CA ASN A 242 -17.38 1.54 -9.24
C ASN A 242 -17.79 2.66 -10.19
N GLN A 243 -18.72 3.53 -9.77
CA GLN A 243 -19.15 4.70 -10.55
C GLN A 243 -18.01 5.70 -10.79
N VAL A 244 -17.18 5.96 -9.77
CA VAL A 244 -16.00 6.83 -9.90
C VAL A 244 -15.01 6.25 -10.92
N LEU A 245 -14.74 4.94 -10.85
CA LEU A 245 -13.83 4.26 -11.78
C LEU A 245 -14.38 4.28 -13.21
N ASP A 246 -15.68 4.02 -13.39
CA ASP A 246 -16.34 4.10 -14.70
C ASP A 246 -16.27 5.52 -15.27
N THR A 247 -16.52 6.54 -14.45
CA THR A 247 -16.41 7.95 -14.86
C THR A 247 -15.00 8.27 -15.35
N PHE A 248 -13.98 7.79 -14.65
CA PHE A 248 -12.59 7.98 -15.07
C PHE A 248 -12.29 7.28 -16.41
N LEU A 249 -12.72 6.02 -16.57
CA LEU A 249 -12.48 5.22 -17.77
C LEU A 249 -13.21 5.79 -19.00
N ILE A 250 -14.48 6.18 -18.83
CA ILE A 250 -15.28 6.80 -19.90
C ILE A 250 -14.64 8.10 -20.36
N GLU A 251 -14.21 8.95 -19.43
CA GLU A 251 -13.56 10.22 -19.77
C GLU A 251 -12.20 9.99 -20.44
N PHE A 252 -11.43 8.98 -20.02
CA PHE A 252 -10.19 8.61 -20.70
C PHE A 252 -10.43 8.18 -22.15
N GLU A 253 -11.37 7.27 -22.40
CA GLU A 253 -11.69 6.82 -23.75
C GLU A 253 -12.22 7.96 -24.62
N ARG A 254 -13.02 8.86 -24.05
CA ARG A 254 -13.50 10.07 -24.74
C ARG A 254 -12.33 10.97 -25.17
N ARG A 255 -11.36 11.23 -24.29
CA ARG A 255 -10.16 12.03 -24.62
C ARG A 255 -9.28 11.32 -25.65
N LYS A 256 -9.11 10.00 -25.52
CA LYS A 256 -8.36 9.15 -26.46
C LYS A 256 -8.98 9.18 -27.87
N ALA A 257 -10.31 9.25 -27.97
CA ALA A 257 -11.04 9.44 -29.21
C ALA A 257 -11.01 10.88 -29.77
N GLY A 258 -10.17 11.77 -29.23
CA GLY A 258 -10.04 13.15 -29.69
C GLY A 258 -11.10 14.12 -29.13
N GLY A 259 -11.89 13.69 -28.15
CA GLY A 259 -12.86 14.57 -27.49
C GLY A 259 -12.16 15.69 -26.73
N ALA A 260 -12.53 16.95 -26.98
CA ALA A 260 -11.96 18.12 -26.28
C ALA A 260 -12.22 18.07 -24.77
N TRP A 261 -11.30 18.59 -23.95
CA TRP A 261 -11.47 18.73 -22.51
C TRP A 261 -11.09 20.13 -22.05
N GLN A 262 -11.71 20.57 -20.96
CA GLN A 262 -11.50 21.92 -20.40
C GLN A 262 -10.57 21.91 -19.18
N TYR A 263 -10.42 20.76 -18.53
CA TYR A 263 -9.67 20.65 -17.29
C TYR A 263 -8.92 19.31 -17.19
N PRO A 264 -7.76 19.30 -16.51
CA PRO A 264 -7.10 18.07 -16.09
C PRO A 264 -7.90 17.35 -14.99
N ILE A 265 -7.71 16.03 -14.87
CA ILE A 265 -8.39 15.20 -13.86
C ILE A 265 -7.38 14.42 -13.03
N THR A 266 -7.53 14.46 -11.71
CA THR A 266 -6.78 13.60 -10.79
C THR A 266 -7.74 12.66 -10.07
N LEU A 267 -7.50 11.35 -10.18
CA LEU A 267 -8.11 10.33 -9.34
C LEU A 267 -7.25 10.12 -8.10
N VAL A 268 -7.84 10.22 -6.92
CA VAL A 268 -7.18 9.90 -5.66
C VAL A 268 -7.85 8.67 -5.05
N VAL A 269 -7.06 7.64 -4.74
CA VAL A 269 -7.54 6.36 -4.22
C VAL A 269 -6.85 6.06 -2.90
N ASP A 270 -7.60 6.12 -1.79
CA ASP A 270 -7.14 5.68 -0.49
C ASP A 270 -7.28 4.15 -0.31
N GLU A 271 -6.37 3.58 0.45
CA GLU A 271 -6.27 2.15 0.79
C GLU A 271 -6.52 1.18 -0.37
N VAL A 272 -5.72 1.28 -1.42
CA VAL A 272 -5.78 0.41 -2.60
C VAL A 272 -5.70 -1.06 -2.22
N GLY A 273 -4.89 -1.45 -1.23
CA GLY A 273 -4.70 -2.84 -0.81
C GLY A 273 -6.03 -3.56 -0.51
N SER A 274 -6.91 -2.90 0.24
CA SER A 274 -8.22 -3.45 0.63
C SER A 274 -9.13 -3.77 -0.57
N MET A 275 -9.01 -3.02 -1.68
CA MET A 275 -9.87 -3.17 -2.85
C MET A 275 -9.33 -4.16 -3.90
N VAL A 276 -8.13 -4.70 -3.72
CA VAL A 276 -7.51 -5.65 -4.68
C VAL A 276 -7.04 -6.94 -4.07
N SER A 277 -6.64 -6.96 -2.80
CA SER A 277 -6.09 -8.15 -2.14
C SER A 277 -7.15 -8.96 -1.40
N ASP A 278 -8.11 -8.28 -0.75
CA ASP A 278 -9.06 -8.89 0.18
C ASP A 278 -10.46 -9.10 -0.42
N ILE A 279 -10.54 -9.22 -1.75
CA ILE A 279 -11.82 -9.31 -2.47
C ILE A 279 -12.43 -10.72 -2.40
N ASP A 280 -13.75 -10.78 -2.26
CA ASP A 280 -14.54 -11.95 -2.60
C ASP A 280 -14.67 -12.05 -4.12
N LYS A 281 -14.09 -13.12 -4.68
CA LYS A 281 -14.13 -13.37 -6.13
C LYS A 281 -15.50 -13.81 -6.62
N GLU A 282 -16.36 -14.27 -5.71
CA GLU A 282 -17.74 -14.66 -6.02
C GLU A 282 -18.65 -13.44 -6.10
N GLU A 283 -18.27 -12.31 -5.47
CA GLU A 283 -18.97 -11.04 -5.57
C GLU A 283 -18.60 -10.30 -6.88
N PRO A 284 -19.52 -10.19 -7.86
CA PRO A 284 -19.17 -9.62 -9.16
C PRO A 284 -18.70 -8.17 -9.09
N LEU A 285 -19.23 -7.40 -8.14
CA LEU A 285 -18.93 -5.97 -8.01
C LEU A 285 -17.52 -5.73 -7.45
N GLU A 286 -17.08 -6.49 -6.45
CA GLU A 286 -15.70 -6.39 -5.92
C GLU A 286 -14.66 -6.79 -6.97
N SER A 287 -14.95 -7.87 -7.69
CA SER A 287 -14.13 -8.33 -8.81
C SER A 287 -14.03 -7.27 -9.93
N ASP A 288 -15.13 -6.61 -10.26
CA ASP A 288 -15.16 -5.53 -11.25
C ASP A 288 -14.35 -4.30 -10.79
N VAL A 289 -14.52 -3.87 -9.53
CA VAL A 289 -13.75 -2.76 -8.94
C VAL A 289 -12.25 -3.08 -8.96
N SER A 290 -11.85 -4.26 -8.51
CA SER A 290 -10.45 -4.72 -8.53
C SER A 290 -9.85 -4.69 -9.94
N ARG A 291 -10.62 -5.17 -10.94
CA ARG A 291 -10.23 -5.15 -12.36
C ARG A 291 -10.10 -3.74 -12.92
N LYS A 292 -11.07 -2.87 -12.66
CA LYS A 292 -11.06 -1.47 -13.12
C LYS A 292 -9.93 -0.69 -12.48
N LEU A 293 -9.68 -0.87 -11.19
CA LEU A 293 -8.60 -0.19 -10.48
C LEU A 293 -7.22 -0.52 -11.07
N LYS A 294 -6.96 -1.80 -11.37
CA LYS A 294 -5.75 -2.24 -12.08
C LYS A 294 -5.65 -1.62 -13.48
N THR A 295 -6.78 -1.54 -14.19
CA THR A 295 -6.86 -0.91 -15.52
C THR A 295 -6.55 0.59 -15.47
N VAL A 296 -7.12 1.32 -14.52
CA VAL A 296 -6.90 2.76 -14.33
C VAL A 296 -5.44 3.04 -13.98
N ALA A 297 -4.85 2.28 -13.05
CA ALA A 297 -3.43 2.42 -12.72
C ALA A 297 -2.52 2.11 -13.93
N ARG A 298 -2.85 1.11 -14.75
CA ARG A 298 -2.13 0.81 -16.00
C ARG A 298 -2.21 2.00 -16.97
N ILE A 299 -3.40 2.57 -17.16
CA ILE A 299 -3.61 3.76 -17.99
C ILE A 299 -2.77 4.92 -17.47
N CYS A 300 -2.85 5.22 -16.17
CA CYS A 300 -2.09 6.31 -15.53
C CYS A 300 -0.56 6.15 -15.67
N GLY A 301 -0.05 4.92 -15.60
CA GLY A 301 1.38 4.65 -15.70
C GLY A 301 1.93 4.65 -17.13
N GLN A 302 1.08 4.45 -18.14
CA GLN A 302 1.53 4.15 -19.52
C GLN A 302 0.90 5.01 -20.60
N GLU A 303 -0.41 5.26 -20.52
CA GLU A 303 -1.19 5.84 -21.61
C GLU A 303 -1.69 7.26 -21.31
N SER A 304 -1.84 7.66 -20.05
CA SER A 304 -2.48 8.95 -19.70
C SER A 304 -1.66 10.19 -20.05
N ARG A 305 -0.40 10.02 -20.47
CA ARG A 305 0.46 11.13 -20.89
C ARG A 305 -0.15 11.84 -22.10
N GLY A 306 -0.29 13.15 -22.01
CA GLY A 306 -0.93 13.98 -23.04
C GLY A 306 -2.46 14.12 -22.86
N PHE A 307 -3.11 13.26 -22.09
CA PHE A 307 -4.54 13.37 -21.77
C PHE A 307 -4.82 14.13 -20.48
N GLN A 308 -3.78 14.55 -19.76
CA GLN A 308 -3.88 15.28 -18.48
C GLN A 308 -4.78 14.56 -17.45
N MET A 309 -4.64 13.24 -17.37
CA MET A 309 -5.30 12.39 -16.40
C MET A 309 -4.26 11.73 -15.49
N VAL A 310 -4.45 11.89 -14.19
CA VAL A 310 -3.48 11.51 -13.16
C VAL A 310 -4.13 10.56 -12.17
N GLY A 311 -3.35 9.62 -11.64
CA GLY A 311 -3.76 8.77 -10.52
C GLY A 311 -2.79 8.88 -9.34
N ILE A 312 -3.33 9.15 -8.16
CA ILE A 312 -2.64 9.07 -6.87
C ILE A 312 -3.22 7.89 -6.10
N PHE A 313 -2.39 6.89 -5.84
CA PHE A 313 -2.77 5.64 -5.19
C PHE A 313 -2.10 5.56 -3.84
N ILE A 314 -2.85 5.20 -2.80
CA ILE A 314 -2.35 5.13 -1.42
C ILE A 314 -2.54 3.71 -0.92
N SER A 315 -1.56 3.17 -0.21
CA SER A 315 -1.74 1.89 0.49
C SER A 315 -1.01 1.88 1.82
N GLN A 316 -1.52 1.09 2.77
CA GLN A 316 -0.79 0.81 4.00
C GLN A 316 0.27 -0.27 3.79
N ASP A 317 -0.06 -1.30 3.02
CA ASP A 317 0.84 -2.41 2.68
C ASP A 317 1.34 -2.32 1.23
N ALA A 318 2.51 -2.88 0.97
CA ALA A 318 3.06 -3.11 -0.37
C ALA A 318 2.88 -4.55 -0.87
N ALA A 319 2.61 -5.51 0.00
CA ALA A 319 2.38 -6.90 -0.37
C ALA A 319 1.17 -6.99 -1.32
N GLY A 320 1.26 -7.86 -2.33
CA GLY A 320 0.23 -7.99 -3.36
C GLY A 320 0.16 -6.83 -4.38
N LEU A 321 0.80 -5.69 -4.13
CA LEU A 321 0.77 -4.49 -4.99
C LEU A 321 1.98 -4.37 -5.94
N SER A 322 2.69 -5.47 -6.20
CA SER A 322 3.82 -5.49 -7.15
C SER A 322 3.43 -5.01 -8.56
N TRP A 323 2.17 -5.23 -8.96
CA TRP A 323 1.62 -4.78 -10.23
C TRP A 323 1.53 -3.25 -10.30
N LEU A 324 1.19 -2.58 -9.20
CA LEU A 324 1.12 -1.11 -9.11
C LEU A 324 2.52 -0.52 -9.12
N ARG A 325 3.45 -1.10 -8.35
CA ARG A 325 4.87 -0.71 -8.33
C ARG A 325 5.50 -0.69 -9.72
N LYS A 326 5.21 -1.70 -10.55
CA LYS A 326 5.73 -1.81 -11.92
C LYS A 326 5.23 -0.72 -12.88
N ARG A 327 4.13 -0.05 -12.53
CA ARG A 327 3.54 1.01 -13.36
C ARG A 327 3.88 2.40 -12.83
N ALA A 328 4.08 2.54 -11.51
CA ALA A 328 4.29 3.81 -10.84
C ALA A 328 5.46 4.60 -11.42
N LEU A 329 5.17 5.83 -11.84
CA LEU A 329 6.19 6.77 -12.32
C LEU A 329 6.96 7.37 -11.15
N MET A 330 6.26 7.59 -10.04
CA MET A 330 6.81 7.97 -8.75
C MET A 330 6.19 7.11 -7.64
N VAL A 331 7.04 6.57 -6.79
CA VAL A 331 6.70 5.89 -5.54
C VAL A 331 7.28 6.71 -4.40
N LEU A 332 6.44 7.02 -3.42
CA LEU A 332 6.83 7.66 -2.16
C LEU A 332 6.61 6.66 -1.04
N ALA A 333 7.66 5.93 -0.70
CA ALA A 333 7.63 4.94 0.37
C ALA A 333 8.00 5.59 1.70
N HIS A 334 6.99 5.82 2.53
CA HIS A 334 7.16 6.20 3.93
C HIS A 334 7.58 4.99 4.77
N GLN A 335 7.80 5.23 6.07
CA GLN A 335 8.11 4.20 7.05
C GLN A 335 7.04 3.08 7.07
N VAL A 336 7.49 1.82 7.14
CA VAL A 336 6.66 0.62 7.36
C VAL A 336 7.31 -0.24 8.46
N MET A 337 6.50 -1.03 9.17
CA MET A 337 6.95 -1.71 10.40
C MET A 337 7.70 -3.01 10.10
N MET A 338 7.13 -3.86 9.25
CA MET A 338 7.65 -5.21 9.02
C MET A 338 8.90 -5.19 8.15
N TRP A 339 9.94 -5.94 8.54
CA TRP A 339 11.21 -6.01 7.80
C TRP A 339 11.03 -6.47 6.35
N SER A 340 10.19 -7.47 6.11
CA SER A 340 9.85 -7.97 4.77
C SER A 340 9.22 -6.88 3.90
N GLU A 341 8.33 -6.09 4.49
CA GLU A 341 7.67 -4.97 3.83
C GLU A 341 8.66 -3.84 3.54
N ARG A 342 9.57 -3.54 4.49
CA ARG A 342 10.65 -2.57 4.30
C ARG A 342 11.52 -2.91 3.09
N ILE A 343 11.95 -4.17 2.99
CA ILE A 343 12.70 -4.65 1.81
C ILE A 343 11.86 -4.42 0.53
N LEU A 344 10.56 -4.73 0.58
CA LEU A 344 9.69 -4.60 -0.57
C LEU A 344 9.48 -3.13 -1.01
N VAL A 345 9.17 -2.23 -0.08
CA VAL A 345 8.97 -0.79 -0.37
C VAL A 345 10.27 -0.09 -0.75
N CYS A 346 11.41 -0.54 -0.21
CA CYS A 346 12.75 -0.06 -0.57
C CYS A 346 13.30 -0.67 -1.86
N ASN A 347 12.47 -1.34 -2.66
CA ASN A 347 12.87 -1.98 -3.92
C ASN A 347 14.10 -2.89 -3.75
N ASN A 348 14.10 -3.69 -2.68
CA ASN A 348 15.16 -4.60 -2.25
C ASN A 348 16.47 -3.94 -1.77
N ASN A 349 16.51 -2.63 -1.55
CA ASN A 349 17.67 -1.97 -0.94
C ASN A 349 17.67 -2.19 0.59
N THR A 350 18.45 -3.18 1.04
CA THR A 350 18.54 -3.58 2.45
C THR A 350 19.19 -2.51 3.34
N THR A 351 20.08 -1.68 2.81
CA THR A 351 20.71 -0.59 3.56
C THR A 351 19.67 0.45 3.97
N ILE A 352 18.91 0.96 3.00
CA ILE A 352 17.85 1.95 3.24
C ILE A 352 16.74 1.33 4.12
N ALA A 353 16.39 0.06 3.89
CA ALA A 353 15.41 -0.65 4.70
C ALA A 353 15.78 -0.72 6.20
N ARG A 354 17.08 -0.81 6.55
CA ARG A 354 17.54 -0.78 7.96
C ARG A 354 17.35 0.59 8.59
N GLU A 355 17.58 1.65 7.83
CA GLU A 355 17.47 3.03 8.31
C GLU A 355 16.01 3.47 8.49
N MET A 356 15.07 2.84 7.78
CA MET A 356 13.67 3.23 7.78
C MET A 356 12.99 3.19 9.17
N ASP A 357 13.48 2.42 10.12
CA ASP A 357 12.94 2.36 11.49
C ASP A 357 13.15 3.66 12.29
N THR A 358 14.18 4.42 11.95
CA THR A 358 14.55 5.65 12.67
C THR A 358 14.11 6.91 11.94
N TRP A 359 13.38 6.76 10.85
CA TRP A 359 12.95 7.86 10.02
C TRP A 359 11.94 8.77 10.74
N PRO A 360 12.10 10.09 10.65
CA PRO A 360 11.08 11.01 11.12
C PRO A 360 9.82 10.92 10.25
N ILE A 361 8.68 11.37 10.79
CA ILE A 361 7.42 11.46 10.05
C ILE A 361 7.62 12.26 8.77
N GLY A 362 7.07 11.77 7.66
CA GLY A 362 7.19 12.40 6.34
C GLY A 362 8.50 12.10 5.61
N ARG A 363 9.45 11.38 6.21
CA ARG A 363 10.61 10.87 5.47
C ARG A 363 10.17 9.77 4.51
N THR A 364 10.64 9.85 3.27
CA THR A 364 10.25 8.92 2.20
C THR A 364 11.45 8.49 1.36
N LEU A 365 11.41 7.25 0.88
CA LEU A 365 12.16 6.86 -0.31
C LEU A 365 11.36 7.23 -1.55
N ALA A 366 11.92 8.10 -2.39
CA ALA A 366 11.38 8.43 -3.69
C ALA A 366 12.08 7.61 -4.78
N TYR A 367 11.31 6.88 -5.59
CA TYR A 367 11.82 6.11 -6.73
C TYR A 367 10.73 5.90 -7.78
N GLY A 368 11.03 5.21 -8.88
CA GLY A 368 10.04 4.87 -9.91
C GLY A 368 10.65 4.87 -11.31
N MET A 369 9.83 4.66 -12.32
CA MET A 369 10.29 4.62 -13.72
C MET A 369 10.99 5.91 -14.18
N ALA A 370 10.66 7.05 -13.57
CA ALA A 370 11.24 8.35 -13.93
C ALA A 370 12.53 8.71 -13.16
N PHE A 371 13.02 7.82 -12.29
CA PHE A 371 14.19 8.06 -11.44
C PHE A 371 15.43 7.37 -12.03
N SER A 372 15.99 7.95 -13.10
CA SER A 372 17.17 7.42 -13.78
C SER A 372 18.42 7.36 -12.89
N SER A 373 18.53 8.26 -11.91
CA SER A 373 19.60 8.31 -10.91
C SER A 373 19.47 7.27 -9.80
N GLY A 374 18.43 6.44 -9.83
CA GLY A 374 18.10 5.52 -8.75
C GLY A 374 17.26 6.16 -7.63
N PRO A 375 17.00 5.39 -6.56
CA PRO A 375 16.15 5.82 -5.45
C PRO A 375 16.82 6.91 -4.61
N ILE A 376 16.05 7.87 -4.10
CA ILE A 376 16.54 9.01 -3.31
C ILE A 376 15.73 9.11 -2.02
N VAL A 377 16.40 9.23 -0.88
CA VAL A 377 15.75 9.50 0.40
C VAL A 377 15.49 11.01 0.50
N VAL A 378 14.24 11.39 0.78
CA VAL A 378 13.82 12.79 0.86
C VAL A 378 12.86 13.01 2.03
N GLN A 379 12.89 14.21 2.61
CA GLN A 379 11.88 14.68 3.55
C GLN A 379 10.71 15.32 2.79
N GLN A 380 9.48 14.87 3.05
CA GLN A 380 8.29 15.55 2.56
C GLN A 380 8.03 16.81 3.42
N PRO A 381 7.78 17.97 2.81
CA PRO A 381 7.41 19.15 3.57
C PRO A 381 6.09 18.95 4.30
N ILE A 382 5.99 19.54 5.48
CA ILE A 382 4.75 19.64 6.24
C ILE A 382 3.83 20.60 5.50
N PHE A 383 2.65 20.09 5.15
CA PHE A 383 1.59 20.80 4.47
C PHE A 383 0.39 20.95 5.40
N ARG A 384 -0.16 22.15 5.47
CA ARG A 384 -1.44 22.41 6.16
C ARG A 384 -2.49 22.69 5.10
N SER A 385 -3.45 21.79 4.94
CA SER A 385 -4.58 21.99 4.03
C SER A 385 -5.26 23.32 4.34
N ARG A 386 -5.41 24.15 3.30
CA ARG A 386 -6.10 25.42 3.41
C ARG A 386 -7.61 25.18 3.44
N ILE A 387 -8.34 26.00 4.18
CA ILE A 387 -9.78 26.11 3.99
C ILE A 387 -9.95 26.93 2.71
N VAL A 388 -10.31 26.27 1.61
CA VAL A 388 -10.60 26.97 0.36
C VAL A 388 -12.04 27.47 0.46
N GLU A 389 -12.22 28.78 0.68
CA GLU A 389 -13.54 29.38 0.58
C GLU A 389 -14.09 29.16 -0.83
N ALA A 390 -15.37 28.80 -0.94
CA ALA A 390 -16.05 28.48 -2.21
C ALA A 390 -16.28 29.72 -3.10
N ASN A 391 -15.37 30.68 -3.08
CA ASN A 391 -15.42 31.88 -3.89
C ASN A 391 -14.77 31.58 -5.25
N ILE A 392 -15.45 30.77 -6.07
CA ILE A 392 -14.98 30.41 -7.41
C ILE A 392 -15.85 31.11 -8.45
N PRO A 393 -15.36 32.17 -9.12
CA PRO A 393 -16.06 32.80 -10.23
C PRO A 393 -16.12 31.81 -11.41
N ASN A 394 -17.31 31.58 -11.97
CA ASN A 394 -17.54 30.83 -13.21
C ASN A 394 -16.87 29.44 -13.29
N LEU A 395 -17.28 28.47 -12.45
CA LEU A 395 -17.10 27.08 -12.84
C LEU A 395 -17.99 26.80 -14.06
N ALA A 396 -17.40 26.31 -15.15
CA ALA A 396 -18.17 25.62 -16.18
C ALA A 396 -19.02 24.51 -15.53
N ASP A 397 -20.26 24.33 -16.00
CA ASP A 397 -21.19 23.34 -15.48
C ASP A 397 -20.52 21.96 -15.38
N ASN A 398 -20.69 21.28 -14.24
CA ASN A 398 -20.21 19.92 -14.07
C ASN A 398 -20.90 19.01 -15.12
N PRO A 399 -20.17 18.46 -16.11
CA PRO A 399 -20.78 17.68 -17.17
C PRO A 399 -21.35 16.34 -16.67
N PHE A 400 -20.97 15.92 -15.45
CA PHE A 400 -21.39 14.67 -14.83
C PHE A 400 -22.62 14.81 -13.93
N THR A 401 -23.49 15.79 -14.19
CA THR A 401 -24.73 15.92 -13.43
C THR A 401 -25.60 14.66 -13.62
N PRO A 402 -26.00 13.96 -12.54
CA PRO A 402 -26.79 12.74 -12.64
C PRO A 402 -28.10 13.03 -13.39
N GLY A 403 -28.29 12.38 -14.54
CA GLY A 403 -29.47 12.54 -15.42
C GLY A 403 -29.18 13.03 -16.84
N ARG A 404 -27.94 13.42 -17.17
CA ARG A 404 -27.59 13.82 -18.54
C ARG A 404 -27.01 12.63 -19.32
N THR A 405 -27.76 12.10 -20.28
CA THR A 405 -27.29 11.04 -21.19
C THR A 405 -26.15 11.59 -22.06
N ILE A 406 -24.94 11.03 -21.92
CA ILE A 406 -23.80 11.37 -22.76
C ILE A 406 -24.03 10.74 -24.13
N VAL A 407 -24.37 11.56 -25.14
CA VAL A 407 -24.48 11.12 -26.53
C VAL A 407 -23.09 11.16 -27.16
N ASN A 408 -22.48 10.00 -27.37
CA ASN A 408 -21.19 9.91 -28.06
C ASN A 408 -21.39 10.14 -29.56
N ALA A 409 -21.12 11.35 -30.04
CA ALA A 409 -20.97 11.62 -31.47
C ALA A 409 -19.58 11.11 -31.91
N VAL A 410 -19.56 10.00 -32.65
CA VAL A 410 -18.34 9.44 -33.24
C VAL A 410 -17.92 10.34 -34.41
N ASN A 411 -16.88 11.15 -34.24
CA ASN A 411 -16.26 11.90 -35.32
C ASN A 411 -14.90 11.29 -35.67
N SER A 412 -14.71 10.98 -36.96
CA SER A 412 -13.51 10.41 -37.56
C SER A 412 -12.53 11.53 -37.97
N VAL A 413 -11.74 12.05 -37.03
CA VAL A 413 -10.68 13.03 -37.31
C VAL A 413 -9.35 12.56 -36.73
N GLU A 414 -8.31 12.63 -37.56
CA GLU A 414 -6.96 12.12 -37.34
C GLU A 414 -6.27 12.68 -36.09
N THR A 415 -5.61 11.79 -35.35
CA THR A 415 -4.87 12.03 -34.11
C THR A 415 -3.57 12.81 -34.36
N PRO A 416 -3.20 13.81 -33.53
CA PRO A 416 -1.88 14.42 -33.60
C PRO A 416 -0.79 13.47 -33.05
N SER A 417 0.16 13.15 -33.91
CA SER A 417 1.34 12.34 -33.62
C SER A 417 2.43 13.16 -32.94
N GLN A 418 2.45 13.26 -31.60
CA GLN A 418 3.66 13.61 -30.83
C GLN A 418 3.61 13.07 -29.39
N ALA A 419 4.06 11.83 -29.20
CA ALA A 419 4.70 11.38 -27.97
C ALA A 419 5.73 10.31 -28.34
N ALA A 420 7.02 10.58 -28.11
CA ALA A 420 8.06 9.58 -28.35
C ALA A 420 7.80 8.35 -27.46
N PRO A 421 7.65 7.15 -28.01
CA PRO A 421 7.44 5.95 -27.20
C PRO A 421 8.71 5.67 -26.39
N LEU A 422 8.57 5.58 -25.07
CA LEU A 422 9.57 4.89 -24.24
C LEU A 422 9.66 3.45 -24.75
N ARG A 423 10.83 3.04 -25.24
CA ARG A 423 11.14 1.64 -25.54
C ARG A 423 11.09 0.84 -24.25
N LEU A 424 9.91 0.33 -23.93
CA LEU A 424 9.73 -0.77 -23.00
C LEU A 424 9.80 -2.08 -23.79
N VAL A 425 10.54 -3.03 -23.23
CA VAL A 425 10.65 -4.42 -23.68
C VAL A 425 9.22 -4.97 -23.89
N ASN A 426 8.93 -5.38 -25.13
CA ASN A 426 7.65 -5.98 -25.50
C ASN A 426 7.54 -7.38 -24.89
N ASP A 427 6.80 -7.52 -23.80
CA ASP A 427 6.16 -8.78 -23.43
C ASP A 427 4.76 -8.80 -24.08
N THR A 428 4.69 -9.29 -25.32
CA THR A 428 3.43 -9.61 -25.99
C THR A 428 2.87 -10.92 -25.43
N GLU A 429 1.87 -10.83 -24.56
CA GLU A 429 0.96 -11.93 -24.25
C GLU A 429 -0.05 -12.07 -25.41
N SER A 430 0.13 -13.13 -26.21
CA SER A 430 -0.85 -13.61 -27.20
C SER A 430 -1.46 -14.90 -26.65
N GLU A 431 -2.72 -14.82 -26.21
CA GLU A 431 -3.55 -16.01 -25.98
C GLU A 431 -3.98 -16.60 -27.33
N GLY A 432 -3.54 -17.82 -27.63
CA GLY A 432 -4.06 -18.59 -28.77
C GLY A 432 -3.09 -19.62 -29.36
N LEU A 433 -3.48 -20.89 -29.20
CA LEU A 433 -3.04 -22.11 -29.91
C LEU A 433 -1.80 -22.85 -29.42
N ASP A 434 -2.08 -24.07 -28.95
CA ASP A 434 -1.17 -25.15 -28.55
C ASP A 434 -0.17 -25.52 -29.65
N ALA A 435 1.11 -25.28 -29.36
CA ALA A 435 2.22 -26.11 -29.83
C ALA A 435 3.26 -26.09 -28.70
N GLN A 436 3.91 -27.23 -28.45
CA GLN A 436 4.96 -27.41 -27.44
C GLN A 436 6.12 -26.43 -27.65
N LYS A 437 5.96 -25.17 -27.24
CA LYS A 437 7.08 -24.27 -27.01
C LYS A 437 7.71 -24.70 -25.70
N GLU A 438 8.99 -25.08 -25.77
CA GLU A 438 9.85 -25.15 -24.59
C GLU A 438 9.60 -23.88 -23.77
N LYS A 439 9.02 -24.05 -22.58
CA LYS A 439 8.73 -22.91 -21.72
C LYS A 439 10.05 -22.35 -21.25
N ASP A 440 10.29 -21.08 -21.52
CA ASP A 440 11.50 -20.39 -21.11
C ASP A 440 11.60 -20.34 -19.58
N THR A 441 12.47 -21.19 -19.03
CA THR A 441 12.72 -21.30 -17.60
C THR A 441 13.69 -20.23 -17.09
N SER A 442 14.24 -19.38 -17.96
CA SER A 442 15.16 -18.30 -17.58
C SER A 442 14.50 -17.24 -16.70
N SER A 443 13.18 -17.11 -16.79
CA SER A 443 12.37 -16.23 -15.94
C SER A 443 12.33 -16.65 -14.45
N VAL A 444 12.73 -17.88 -14.12
CA VAL A 444 12.78 -18.39 -12.74
C VAL A 444 14.19 -18.18 -12.18
N GLY A 445 14.31 -17.22 -11.26
CA GLY A 445 15.58 -16.85 -10.63
C GLY A 445 16.27 -17.99 -9.88
N ASN A 446 17.60 -17.90 -9.77
CA ASN A 446 18.44 -18.92 -9.13
C ASN A 446 18.07 -19.22 -7.67
N ASP A 447 17.56 -18.22 -6.93
CA ASP A 447 17.11 -18.41 -5.55
C ASP A 447 15.92 -19.39 -5.46
N VAL A 448 14.95 -19.24 -6.37
CA VAL A 448 13.78 -20.13 -6.45
C VAL A 448 14.23 -21.54 -6.80
N ARG A 449 15.14 -21.68 -7.78
CA ARG A 449 15.74 -22.98 -8.14
C ARG A 449 16.46 -23.62 -6.94
N GLY A 450 17.18 -22.83 -6.15
CA GLY A 450 17.82 -23.27 -4.91
C GLY A 450 16.84 -23.75 -3.85
N ILE A 451 15.67 -23.12 -3.72
CA ILE A 451 14.59 -23.58 -2.81
C ILE A 451 14.03 -24.92 -3.28
N ILE A 452 13.73 -25.06 -4.58
CA ILE A 452 13.21 -26.30 -5.18
C ILE A 452 14.17 -27.46 -4.90
N VAL A 453 15.48 -27.29 -5.15
CA VAL A 453 16.50 -28.33 -4.88
C VAL A 453 16.57 -28.71 -3.41
N ARG A 454 16.53 -27.72 -2.52
CA ARG A 454 16.63 -27.96 -1.07
C ARG A 454 15.44 -28.73 -0.53
N MET A 455 14.22 -28.35 -0.91
CA MET A 455 13.00 -29.02 -0.48
C MET A 455 12.86 -30.42 -1.09
N HIS A 456 13.24 -30.59 -2.36
CA HIS A 456 13.26 -31.90 -3.00
C HIS A 456 14.24 -32.85 -2.28
N ARG A 457 15.44 -32.37 -1.92
CA ARG A 457 16.41 -33.15 -1.11
C ARG A 457 15.90 -33.47 0.30
N ALA A 458 15.02 -32.64 0.85
CA ALA A 458 14.36 -32.89 2.13
C ALA A 458 13.20 -33.90 2.03
N GLY A 459 12.88 -34.40 0.83
CA GLY A 459 11.79 -35.36 0.61
C GLY A 459 10.40 -34.73 0.55
N ASP A 460 10.29 -33.41 0.39
CA ASP A 460 9.00 -32.75 0.21
C ASP A 460 8.36 -33.13 -1.14
N SER A 461 7.03 -33.30 -1.15
CA SER A 461 6.30 -33.60 -2.38
C SER A 461 6.36 -32.42 -3.37
N LEU A 462 6.44 -32.73 -4.67
CA LEU A 462 6.48 -31.70 -5.73
C LEU A 462 5.32 -30.69 -5.63
N LYS A 463 4.14 -31.13 -5.16
CA LYS A 463 2.99 -30.26 -4.91
C LYS A 463 3.31 -29.20 -3.84
N LYS A 464 3.81 -29.63 -2.67
CA LYS A 464 4.20 -28.73 -1.56
C LYS A 464 5.31 -27.78 -1.99
N ILE A 465 6.28 -28.26 -2.76
CA ILE A 465 7.35 -27.41 -3.31
C ILE A 465 6.75 -26.34 -4.23
N SER A 466 5.86 -26.71 -5.15
CA SER A 466 5.23 -25.78 -6.10
C SER A 466 4.41 -24.68 -5.42
N ASP A 467 3.70 -25.05 -4.34
CA ASP A 467 2.91 -24.12 -3.52
C ASP A 467 3.84 -23.15 -2.78
N THR A 468 4.95 -23.64 -2.23
CA THR A 468 5.92 -22.84 -1.47
C THR A 468 6.64 -21.81 -2.34
N VAL A 469 7.00 -22.16 -3.58
CA VAL A 469 7.69 -21.24 -4.50
C VAL A 469 6.74 -20.36 -5.33
N GLY A 470 5.43 -20.45 -5.11
CA GLY A 470 4.44 -19.66 -5.83
C GLY A 470 4.36 -19.97 -7.34
N LEU A 471 4.75 -21.19 -7.73
CA LEU A 471 4.67 -21.69 -9.11
C LEU A 471 3.58 -22.77 -9.26
N ASN A 472 2.47 -22.62 -8.55
CA ASN A 472 1.30 -23.49 -8.63
C ASN A 472 0.25 -22.96 -9.63
N GLY A 473 -0.86 -23.70 -9.81
CA GLY A 473 -1.97 -23.31 -10.68
C GLY A 473 -1.55 -23.12 -12.15
N ARG A 474 -1.82 -21.93 -12.72
CA ARG A 474 -1.46 -21.61 -14.12
C ARG A 474 0.05 -21.65 -14.38
N LYS A 475 0.88 -21.47 -13.34
CA LYS A 475 2.34 -21.53 -13.42
C LYS A 475 2.91 -22.93 -13.20
N TYR A 476 2.08 -23.92 -12.86
CA TYR A 476 2.52 -25.29 -12.59
C TYR A 476 3.29 -25.94 -13.76
N PRO A 477 2.96 -25.71 -15.04
CA PRO A 477 3.78 -26.26 -16.11
C PRO A 477 5.18 -25.63 -16.20
N LEU A 478 5.36 -24.37 -15.78
CA LEU A 478 6.68 -23.72 -15.70
C LEU A 478 7.49 -24.35 -14.56
N PHE A 479 6.85 -24.62 -13.42
CA PHE A 479 7.47 -25.40 -12.32
C PHE A 479 7.94 -26.78 -12.79
N MET A 480 7.10 -27.52 -13.51
CA MET A 480 7.48 -28.85 -14.04
C MET A 480 8.64 -28.77 -15.03
N ALA A 481 8.71 -27.72 -15.86
CA ALA A 481 9.84 -27.49 -16.76
C ALA A 481 11.15 -27.25 -15.98
N VAL A 482 11.11 -26.44 -14.92
CA VAL A 482 12.26 -26.21 -14.03
C VAL A 482 12.68 -27.49 -13.30
N CYS A 483 11.73 -28.29 -12.80
CA CYS A 483 12.05 -29.58 -12.16
C CYS A 483 12.72 -30.55 -13.13
N ASN A 484 12.25 -30.62 -14.39
CA ASN A 484 12.86 -31.45 -15.42
C ASN A 484 14.29 -30.97 -15.75
N GLU A 485 14.50 -29.66 -15.87
CA GLU A 485 15.83 -29.06 -16.11
C GLU A 485 16.80 -29.35 -14.95
N LEU A 486 16.30 -29.35 -13.71
CA LEU A 486 17.07 -29.69 -12.50
C LEU A 486 17.27 -31.21 -12.30
N GLY A 487 16.79 -32.05 -13.23
CA GLY A 487 16.94 -33.51 -13.17
C GLY A 487 16.05 -34.20 -12.14
N MET A 488 15.01 -33.54 -11.64
CA MET A 488 14.05 -34.11 -10.70
C MET A 488 13.01 -34.91 -11.49
N LYS A 489 13.32 -36.18 -11.78
CA LYS A 489 12.36 -37.07 -12.42
C LYS A 489 11.28 -37.45 -11.40
N LYS A 490 10.02 -37.36 -11.81
CA LYS A 490 8.90 -37.96 -11.08
C LYS A 490 9.21 -39.45 -10.96
N GLU A 491 9.41 -39.96 -9.75
CA GLU A 491 9.37 -41.41 -9.51
C GLU A 491 8.05 -41.88 -10.11
N LYS A 492 8.13 -42.66 -11.19
CA LYS A 492 6.95 -43.34 -11.73
C LYS A 492 6.52 -44.29 -10.61
N GLU A 493 5.43 -43.95 -9.94
CA GLU A 493 4.72 -44.84 -9.04
C GLU A 493 4.60 -46.20 -9.75
N ALA A 494 5.26 -47.21 -9.16
CA ALA A 494 5.18 -48.61 -9.55
C ALA A 494 4.05 -49.28 -8.76
#